data_AF-A0A1G9NWV7-F1
#
_entry.id   AF-A0A1G9NWV7-F1
#
_cell.length_a   1.000
_cell.length_b   1.000
_cell.length_c   1.000
_cell.angle_alpha   90.00
_cell.angle_beta   90.00
_cell.angle_gamma   90.00
#
_symmetry.space_group_name_H-M   'P 1'
#
loop_
_entity.id
_entity.type
_entity.pdbx_description
1 polymer ?
#
loop_
_entity_poly.entity_id
_entity_poly.type
_entity_poly.pdbx_seq_one_letter_code
_entity_poly.pdbx_strand_id
1 'polypeptide(L)'
;MKKLAWAARSIPAATGIVLAGLVNAPSAAADDVPVSITRADDLIDRIGIMDGRRCERTERDISSTVVDYSGSDLFGTVFRVTTDRRGDAYLNDSRSPGDWIPLELVAGAPDCTEDPAVSVTEEDPGQLFITLVAGSGKIYQAECTVSDATPLNSANIATACSPGFSQIPNTPV
;
A
#
# COMPACT_ATOMS: atom_id res chain seq x y z
N MET A 1 -0.65 35.70 39.77
CA MET A 1 0.51 34.88 40.16
C MET A 1 1.00 34.14 38.92
N LYS A 2 1.92 34.73 38.15
CA LYS A 2 3.33 34.31 37.96
C LYS A 2 3.53 32.82 37.58
N LYS A 3 3.66 32.61 36.26
CA LYS A 3 4.53 31.73 35.46
C LYS A 3 5.04 30.41 36.09
N LEU A 4 4.69 29.28 35.47
CA LEU A 4 5.43 28.02 35.58
C LEU A 4 6.47 27.96 34.47
N ALA A 5 7.74 28.09 34.85
CA ALA A 5 8.87 27.74 34.01
C ALA A 5 9.14 26.24 34.17
N TRP A 6 9.24 25.50 33.06
CA TRP A 6 9.81 24.17 33.07
C TRP A 6 11.12 24.21 32.28
N ALA A 7 12.22 24.12 33.03
CA ALA A 7 13.55 23.94 32.52
C ALA A 7 14.01 22.54 32.92
N ALA A 8 14.45 21.74 31.94
CA ALA A 8 15.85 21.32 31.83
C ALA A 8 15.97 20.08 30.94
N ARG A 9 16.75 20.24 29.88
CA ARG A 9 17.34 19.17 29.07
C ARG A 9 18.38 18.43 29.90
N SER A 10 18.46 17.10 29.75
CA SER A 10 19.75 16.39 29.75
C SER A 10 19.60 15.03 29.05
N ILE A 11 20.30 14.86 27.93
CA ILE A 11 20.62 13.56 27.34
C ILE A 11 22.10 13.33 27.65
N PRO A 12 22.48 12.25 28.35
CA PRO A 12 23.88 11.95 28.61
C PRO A 12 24.60 11.54 27.33
N ALA A 13 25.71 12.21 27.05
CA ALA A 13 26.71 11.79 26.07
C ALA A 13 27.42 10.53 26.59
N ALA A 14 27.37 9.44 25.83
CA ALA A 14 28.20 8.26 26.04
C ALA A 14 29.21 8.15 24.89
N THR A 15 30.43 8.61 25.15
CA THR A 15 31.62 8.36 24.34
C THR A 15 32.37 7.16 24.92
N GLY A 16 32.68 6.15 24.10
CA GLY A 16 33.39 4.95 24.55
C GLY A 16 33.92 4.05 23.42
N ILE A 17 35.02 4.49 22.80
CA ILE A 17 36.22 3.79 22.30
C ILE A 17 36.12 2.38 21.65
N VAL A 18 36.77 2.30 20.47
CA VAL A 18 37.12 1.15 19.62
C VAL A 18 38.07 0.15 20.30
N LEU A 19 37.84 -1.16 20.13
CA LEU A 19 38.93 -2.16 20.10
C LEU A 19 38.59 -3.36 19.21
N ALA A 20 39.55 -3.66 18.34
CA ALA A 20 39.57 -4.76 17.38
C ALA A 20 39.56 -6.14 18.06
N GLY A 21 38.83 -7.08 17.47
CA GLY A 21 38.84 -8.50 17.83
C GLY A 21 38.49 -9.35 16.63
N LEU A 22 39.51 -9.76 15.87
CA LEU A 22 39.45 -10.85 14.89
C LEU A 22 39.24 -12.17 15.65
N VAL A 23 38.12 -12.85 15.43
CA VAL A 23 37.96 -14.27 15.77
C VAL A 23 37.25 -14.97 14.63
N ASN A 24 37.97 -15.91 14.03
CA ASN A 24 37.52 -16.82 12.98
C ASN A 24 36.32 -17.67 13.44
N ALA A 25 35.32 -17.83 12.56
CA ALA A 25 34.34 -18.91 12.64
C ALA A 25 34.03 -19.43 11.22
N PRO A 26 33.72 -20.73 11.06
CA PRO A 26 34.03 -21.52 9.87
C PRO A 26 33.01 -21.37 8.73
N SER A 27 33.52 -21.63 7.52
CA SER A 27 32.78 -21.77 6.27
C SER A 27 31.55 -22.66 6.40
N ALA A 28 30.37 -22.07 6.21
CA ALA A 28 29.19 -22.78 5.74
C ALA A 28 28.91 -22.26 4.33
N ALA A 29 29.05 -23.15 3.35
CA ALA A 29 28.75 -22.88 1.96
C ALA A 29 27.26 -22.61 1.77
N ALA A 30 26.95 -21.49 1.13
CA ALA A 30 25.81 -21.37 0.24
C ALA A 30 26.33 -20.57 -0.95
N ASP A 31 26.40 -21.25 -2.09
CA ASP A 31 26.57 -20.66 -3.42
C ASP A 31 25.68 -19.43 -3.53
N ASP A 32 26.24 -18.28 -3.92
CA ASP A 32 25.51 -17.37 -4.78
C ASP A 32 26.47 -16.49 -5.59
N VAL A 33 26.22 -16.56 -6.89
CA VAL A 33 26.95 -15.97 -8.01
C VAL A 33 27.00 -14.43 -7.86
N PRO A 34 28.15 -13.75 -8.05
CA PRO A 34 28.11 -12.31 -8.25
C PRO A 34 27.81 -12.03 -9.72
N VAL A 35 26.52 -12.01 -10.07
CA VAL A 35 26.08 -11.25 -11.24
C VAL A 35 26.32 -9.78 -10.91
N SER A 36 27.43 -9.29 -11.43
CA SER A 36 27.65 -7.86 -11.64
C SER A 36 26.51 -7.33 -12.50
N ILE A 37 26.01 -6.12 -12.20
CA ILE A 37 24.79 -5.44 -12.73
C ILE A 37 23.57 -5.74 -11.82
N THR A 38 23.27 -4.98 -10.76
CA THR A 38 22.67 -3.62 -10.76
C THR A 38 22.86 -2.92 -9.39
N ARG A 39 24.09 -2.75 -8.92
CA ARG A 39 24.33 -2.01 -7.65
C ARG A 39 24.06 -0.50 -7.78
N ALA A 40 24.02 0.03 -9.00
CA ALA A 40 23.75 1.44 -9.24
C ALA A 40 22.29 1.81 -8.95
N ASP A 41 21.32 0.97 -9.34
CA ASP A 41 19.90 1.27 -9.14
C ASP A 41 19.49 1.15 -7.66
N ASP A 42 20.01 0.15 -6.93
CA ASP A 42 19.77 -0.01 -5.49
C ASP A 42 20.48 1.08 -4.64
N LEU A 43 21.60 1.62 -5.14
CA LEU A 43 22.26 2.76 -4.50
C LEU A 43 21.52 4.08 -4.77
N ILE A 44 20.89 4.25 -5.94
CA ILE A 44 20.13 5.47 -6.24
C ILE A 44 18.87 5.56 -5.35
N ASP A 45 18.21 4.43 -5.08
CA ASP A 45 17.08 4.33 -4.13
C ASP A 45 17.51 4.63 -2.68
N ARG A 46 18.71 4.19 -2.28
CA ARG A 46 19.26 4.43 -0.92
C ARG A 46 19.85 5.83 -0.71
N ILE A 47 20.27 6.53 -1.77
CA ILE A 47 20.93 7.85 -1.68
C ILE A 47 19.95 9.00 -1.96
N GLY A 48 18.71 8.72 -2.38
CA GLY A 48 17.62 9.72 -2.42
C GLY A 48 17.82 10.86 -3.42
N ILE A 49 18.56 10.63 -4.51
CA ILE A 49 18.88 11.68 -5.49
C ILE A 49 17.89 11.75 -6.66
N MET A 50 17.10 10.69 -6.90
CA MET A 50 15.91 10.68 -7.76
C MET A 50 14.97 9.64 -7.17
N ASP A 51 13.97 10.07 -6.41
CA ASP A 51 13.24 9.24 -5.43
C ASP A 51 12.46 8.02 -5.99
N GLY A 52 12.50 7.71 -7.29
CA GLY A 52 11.69 6.62 -7.87
C GLY A 52 10.17 6.76 -7.68
N ARG A 53 9.74 7.82 -6.99
CA ARG A 53 8.36 8.17 -6.65
C ARG A 53 7.73 8.79 -7.88
N ARG A 54 6.65 8.17 -8.36
CA ARG A 54 5.81 8.74 -9.41
C ARG A 54 4.88 9.82 -8.86
N CYS A 55 4.61 9.79 -7.56
CA CYS A 55 3.70 10.72 -6.88
C CYS A 55 4.47 11.75 -6.06
N GLU A 56 3.99 12.99 -6.07
CA GLU A 56 4.57 14.08 -5.27
C GLU A 56 4.39 13.83 -3.77
N ARG A 57 3.26 13.21 -3.39
CA ARG A 57 2.95 12.86 -2.01
C ARG A 57 2.47 11.41 -1.92
N THR A 58 3.21 10.59 -1.19
CA THR A 58 2.82 9.20 -0.88
C THR A 58 3.02 8.98 0.61
N GLU A 59 2.17 9.67 1.38
CA GLU A 59 1.87 9.18 2.72
C GLU A 59 1.16 7.83 2.54
N ARG A 60 1.51 6.83 3.35
CA ARG A 60 0.89 5.50 3.25
C ARG A 60 -0.41 5.54 4.00
N ASP A 61 -1.50 5.68 3.27
CA ASP A 61 -2.84 5.59 3.83
C ASP A 61 -3.42 4.19 3.64
N ILE A 62 -4.25 3.80 4.61
CA ILE A 62 -5.01 2.55 4.58
C ILE A 62 -6.48 2.89 4.79
N SER A 63 -7.30 2.48 3.85
CA SER A 63 -8.75 2.54 3.95
C SER A 63 -9.30 1.13 4.11
N SER A 64 -10.32 0.96 4.95
CA SER A 64 -10.93 -0.32 5.20
C SER A 64 -12.44 -0.20 5.35
N THR A 65 -13.16 -1.20 4.86
CA THR A 65 -14.59 -1.35 5.03
C THR A 65 -14.91 -2.78 5.42
N VAL A 66 -16.01 -2.99 6.16
CA VAL A 66 -16.46 -4.29 6.66
C VAL A 66 -17.90 -4.47 6.25
N VAL A 67 -18.24 -5.66 5.75
CA VAL A 67 -19.64 -6.02 5.51
C VAL A 67 -20.24 -6.47 6.84
N ASP A 68 -21.20 -5.72 7.37
CA ASP A 68 -21.88 -6.00 8.64
C ASP A 68 -23.34 -6.42 8.48
N TYR A 69 -23.85 -6.48 7.24
CA TYR A 69 -25.17 -7.02 6.97
C TYR A 69 -25.18 -8.54 7.09
N SER A 70 -25.78 -9.04 8.18
CA SER A 70 -25.86 -10.48 8.48
C SER A 70 -26.63 -11.34 7.46
N GLY A 71 -27.39 -10.71 6.55
CA GLY A 71 -28.08 -11.39 5.46
C GLY A 71 -27.24 -11.53 4.19
N SER A 72 -26.04 -10.92 4.13
CA SER A 72 -25.11 -11.06 3.02
C SER A 72 -24.22 -12.28 3.24
N ASP A 73 -23.95 -13.01 2.17
CA ASP A 73 -22.93 -14.07 2.18
C ASP A 73 -21.52 -13.53 2.48
N LEU A 74 -21.30 -12.20 2.39
CA LEU A 74 -20.04 -11.54 2.70
C LEU A 74 -19.91 -11.12 4.17
N PHE A 75 -20.86 -11.44 5.06
CA PHE A 75 -20.86 -10.98 6.45
C PHE A 75 -19.52 -11.22 7.16
N GLY A 76 -18.98 -10.16 7.76
CA GLY A 76 -17.69 -10.16 8.46
C GLY A 76 -16.47 -10.04 7.54
N THR A 77 -16.66 -10.00 6.22
CA THR A 77 -15.57 -9.76 5.27
C THR A 77 -15.07 -8.33 5.38
N VAL A 78 -13.74 -8.17 5.46
CA VAL A 78 -13.06 -6.88 5.49
C VAL A 78 -12.31 -6.68 4.19
N PHE A 79 -12.60 -5.58 3.50
CA PHE A 79 -11.82 -5.12 2.37
C PHE A 79 -10.91 -3.98 2.80
N ARG A 80 -9.65 -4.00 2.35
CA ARG A 80 -8.67 -2.96 2.65
C ARG A 80 -7.99 -2.50 1.37
N VAL A 81 -7.72 -1.21 1.26
CA VAL A 81 -6.90 -0.66 0.18
C VAL A 81 -5.78 0.19 0.76
N THR A 82 -4.64 0.18 0.10
CA THR A 82 -3.46 0.96 0.51
C THR A 82 -2.57 1.28 -0.70
N THR A 83 -1.61 2.17 -0.51
CA THR A 83 -0.56 2.50 -1.49
C THR A 83 0.83 2.18 -0.96
N ASP A 84 1.76 1.89 -1.88
CA ASP A 84 3.18 1.82 -1.53
C ASP A 84 3.87 3.21 -1.63
N ARG A 85 5.20 3.25 -1.50
CA ARG A 85 5.95 4.52 -1.59
C ARG A 85 6.04 5.07 -3.02
N ARG A 86 5.74 4.25 -4.02
CA ARG A 86 5.82 4.61 -5.45
C ARG A 86 4.47 5.09 -5.99
N GLY A 87 3.39 4.90 -5.22
CA GLY A 87 2.02 5.23 -5.58
C GLY A 87 1.25 4.07 -6.20
N ASP A 88 1.77 2.84 -6.08
CA ASP A 88 1.07 1.64 -6.51
C ASP A 88 -0.03 1.31 -5.50
N ALA A 89 -1.25 1.12 -5.98
CA ALA A 89 -2.40 0.83 -5.14
C ALA A 89 -2.67 -0.68 -5.08
N TYR A 90 -3.05 -1.17 -3.90
CA TYR A 90 -3.29 -2.58 -3.62
C TYR A 90 -4.61 -2.78 -2.88
N LEU A 91 -5.32 -3.85 -3.20
CA LEU A 91 -6.52 -4.32 -2.50
C LEU A 91 -6.21 -5.60 -1.72
N ASN A 92 -6.72 -5.71 -0.50
CA ASN A 92 -6.77 -6.94 0.26
C ASN A 92 -8.22 -7.32 0.55
N ASP A 93 -8.54 -8.57 0.24
CA ASP A 93 -9.75 -9.27 0.66
C ASP A 93 -9.39 -10.14 1.87
N SER A 94 -10.07 -9.95 3.01
CA SER A 94 -9.73 -10.69 4.24
C SER A 94 -9.91 -12.20 4.15
N ARG A 95 -10.67 -12.69 3.16
CA ARG A 95 -10.85 -14.13 2.91
C ARG A 95 -9.61 -14.77 2.28
N SER A 96 -8.71 -13.95 1.74
CA SER A 96 -7.38 -14.32 1.24
C SER A 96 -6.29 -13.58 2.04
N PRO A 97 -6.07 -13.96 3.31
CA PRO A 97 -5.13 -13.25 4.18
C PRO A 97 -3.69 -13.34 3.66
N GLY A 98 -3.04 -12.18 3.53
CA GLY A 98 -1.67 -12.05 3.05
C GLY A 98 -1.57 -11.66 1.57
N ASP A 99 -2.65 -11.81 0.80
CA ASP A 99 -2.67 -11.39 -0.60
C ASP A 99 -3.02 -9.91 -0.73
N TRP A 100 -2.08 -9.14 -1.29
CA TRP A 100 -2.26 -7.75 -1.70
C TRP A 100 -2.30 -7.70 -3.23
N ILE A 101 -3.50 -7.50 -3.77
CA ILE A 101 -3.80 -7.55 -5.19
C ILE A 101 -3.45 -6.21 -5.83
N PRO A 102 -2.53 -6.15 -6.80
CA PRO A 102 -2.22 -4.91 -7.49
C PRO A 102 -3.43 -4.39 -8.26
N LEU A 103 -3.81 -3.13 -8.03
CA LEU A 103 -4.95 -2.51 -8.72
C LEU A 103 -4.63 -2.06 -10.15
N GLU A 104 -3.35 -2.02 -10.53
CA GLU A 104 -2.91 -1.84 -11.93
C GLU A 104 -3.44 -2.93 -12.88
N LEU A 105 -3.87 -4.08 -12.32
CA LEU A 105 -4.51 -5.15 -13.08
C LEU A 105 -5.92 -4.78 -13.56
N VAL A 106 -6.53 -3.74 -12.99
CA VAL A 106 -7.85 -3.23 -13.37
C VAL A 106 -7.66 -2.10 -14.39
N ALA A 107 -8.35 -2.20 -15.52
CA ALA A 107 -8.25 -1.20 -16.58
C ALA A 107 -8.58 0.22 -16.08
N GLY A 108 -7.83 1.22 -16.54
CA GLY A 108 -8.05 2.62 -16.18
C GLY A 108 -7.52 3.03 -14.79
N ALA A 109 -6.88 2.12 -14.05
CA ALA A 109 -6.22 2.47 -12.80
C ALA A 109 -5.14 3.54 -13.05
N PRO A 110 -5.04 4.59 -12.21
CA PRO A 110 -4.00 5.59 -12.35
C PRO A 110 -2.60 5.00 -12.15
N ASP A 111 -1.63 5.43 -12.96
CA ASP A 111 -0.21 5.06 -12.79
C ASP A 111 0.40 5.58 -11.48
N CYS A 112 -0.24 6.52 -10.81
CA CYS A 112 0.20 7.10 -9.55
C CYS A 112 -1.03 7.43 -8.72
N THR A 113 -1.22 6.71 -7.62
CA THR A 113 -2.28 6.94 -6.63
C THR A 113 -1.69 7.58 -5.38
N GLU A 114 -2.29 8.69 -4.94
CA GLU A 114 -1.93 9.37 -3.70
C GLU A 114 -2.79 8.92 -2.52
N ASP A 115 -4.08 8.70 -2.73
CA ASP A 115 -5.02 8.30 -1.68
C ASP A 115 -6.01 7.24 -2.20
N PRO A 116 -6.05 6.04 -1.58
CA PRO A 116 -7.02 5.01 -1.88
C PRO A 116 -8.16 4.95 -0.83
N ALA A 117 -9.39 4.80 -1.31
CA ALA A 117 -10.57 4.55 -0.48
C ALA A 117 -11.37 3.34 -0.96
N VAL A 118 -12.03 2.66 -0.03
CA VAL A 118 -12.89 1.50 -0.33
C VAL A 118 -14.20 1.58 0.45
N SER A 119 -15.30 1.21 -0.19
CA SER A 119 -16.62 1.05 0.41
C SER A 119 -17.33 -0.15 -0.17
N VAL A 120 -18.29 -0.72 0.57
CA VAL A 120 -19.05 -1.89 0.14
C VAL A 120 -20.54 -1.65 0.37
N THR A 121 -21.41 -2.15 -0.50
CA THR A 121 -22.85 -2.13 -0.28
C THR A 121 -23.28 -3.26 0.64
N GLU A 122 -24.37 -3.04 1.37
CA GLU A 122 -25.00 -4.05 2.23
C GLU A 122 -25.97 -4.97 1.45
N GLU A 123 -25.92 -4.95 0.11
CA GLU A 123 -26.79 -5.78 -0.75
C GLU A 123 -26.27 -7.23 -0.88
N ASP A 124 -27.13 -8.11 -1.39
CA ASP A 124 -26.78 -9.50 -1.70
C ASP A 124 -27.07 -9.82 -3.18
N PRO A 125 -26.03 -9.96 -4.04
CA PRO A 125 -24.61 -9.83 -3.73
C PRO A 125 -24.18 -8.37 -3.50
N GLY A 126 -23.16 -8.18 -2.65
CA GLY A 126 -22.60 -6.86 -2.38
C GLY A 126 -21.80 -6.31 -3.57
N GLN A 127 -21.68 -4.99 -3.65
CA GLN A 127 -20.83 -4.28 -4.60
C GLN A 127 -19.69 -3.62 -3.84
N LEU A 128 -18.47 -3.80 -4.31
CA LEU A 128 -17.28 -3.16 -3.77
C LEU A 128 -16.93 -1.96 -4.65
N PHE A 129 -16.88 -0.77 -4.07
CA PHE A 129 -16.42 0.44 -4.74
C PHE A 129 -15.00 0.76 -4.30
N ILE A 130 -14.10 0.90 -5.26
CA ILE A 130 -12.71 1.29 -5.03
C ILE A 130 -12.53 2.67 -5.65
N THR A 131 -12.06 3.62 -4.85
CA THR A 131 -11.83 5.00 -5.28
C THR A 131 -10.35 5.33 -5.13
N LEU A 132 -9.74 5.90 -6.17
CA LEU A 132 -8.33 6.26 -6.22
C LEU A 132 -8.18 7.74 -6.57
N VAL A 133 -7.45 8.49 -5.76
CA VAL A 133 -7.02 9.85 -6.08
C VAL A 133 -5.69 9.74 -6.82
N ALA A 134 -5.68 10.12 -8.10
CA ALA A 134 -4.45 10.15 -8.88
C ALA A 134 -3.55 11.31 -8.46
N GLY A 135 -2.25 11.24 -8.73
CA GLY A 135 -1.32 12.37 -8.51
C GLY A 135 -1.64 13.67 -9.26
N SER A 136 -2.61 13.64 -10.17
CA SER A 136 -3.18 14.85 -10.80
C SER A 136 -4.30 15.51 -9.99
N GLY A 137 -4.66 14.96 -8.82
CA GLY A 137 -5.83 15.34 -8.02
C GLY A 137 -7.17 14.77 -8.53
N LYS A 138 -7.20 14.17 -9.73
CA LYS A 138 -8.41 13.57 -10.29
C LYS A 138 -8.79 12.29 -9.56
N ILE A 139 -10.08 12.09 -9.35
CA ILE A 139 -10.62 10.90 -8.69
C ILE A 139 -11.08 9.89 -9.76
N TYR A 140 -10.73 8.63 -9.55
CA TYR A 140 -11.13 7.48 -10.36
C TYR A 140 -11.88 6.48 -9.49
N GLN A 141 -12.91 5.84 -10.02
CA GLN A 141 -13.68 4.81 -9.31
C GLN A 141 -13.91 3.59 -10.19
N ALA A 142 -13.73 2.41 -9.59
CA ALA A 142 -14.15 1.13 -10.13
C ALA A 142 -15.23 0.51 -9.23
N GLU A 143 -16.21 -0.12 -9.87
CA GLU A 143 -17.22 -0.94 -9.22
C GLU A 143 -16.86 -2.41 -9.46
N CYS A 144 -16.81 -3.19 -8.39
CA CYS A 144 -16.45 -4.60 -8.44
C CYS A 144 -17.58 -5.47 -7.90
N THR A 145 -17.96 -6.48 -8.68
CA THR A 145 -18.85 -7.54 -8.20
C THR A 145 -18.08 -8.43 -7.23
N VAL A 146 -18.62 -8.63 -6.03
CA VAL A 146 -18.05 -9.53 -5.01
C VAL A 146 -19.07 -10.59 -4.61
N SER A 147 -18.58 -11.79 -4.32
CA SER A 147 -19.41 -12.91 -3.86
C SER A 147 -18.61 -13.77 -2.88
N ASP A 148 -19.29 -14.51 -1.99
CA ASP A 148 -18.61 -15.37 -1.03
C ASP A 148 -17.84 -16.52 -1.68
N ALA A 149 -18.43 -17.11 -2.73
CA ALA A 149 -17.87 -18.26 -3.43
C ALA A 149 -16.51 -17.98 -4.12
N THR A 150 -16.16 -16.72 -4.36
CA THR A 150 -14.93 -16.36 -5.09
C THR A 150 -14.28 -15.12 -4.48
N PRO A 151 -13.37 -15.31 -3.50
CA PRO A 151 -12.53 -14.23 -3.00
C PRO A 151 -11.77 -13.54 -4.13
N LEU A 152 -11.59 -12.22 -4.00
CA LEU A 152 -10.82 -11.46 -4.97
C LEU A 152 -9.33 -11.87 -4.90
N ASN A 153 -8.69 -11.97 -6.06
CA ASN A 153 -7.26 -12.23 -6.21
C ASN A 153 -6.76 -11.66 -7.55
N SER A 154 -5.45 -11.72 -7.79
CA SER A 154 -4.84 -11.20 -9.02
C SER A 154 -5.36 -11.85 -10.31
N ALA A 155 -5.91 -13.07 -10.25
CA ALA A 155 -6.42 -13.76 -11.43
C ALA A 155 -7.85 -13.33 -11.83
N ASN A 156 -8.65 -12.80 -10.89
CA ASN A 156 -10.05 -12.46 -11.14
C ASN A 156 -10.39 -10.96 -10.98
N ILE A 157 -9.51 -10.14 -10.39
CA ILE A 157 -9.80 -8.74 -10.08
C ILE A 157 -10.20 -7.91 -11.32
N ALA A 158 -9.54 -8.13 -12.45
CA ALA A 158 -9.83 -7.41 -13.69
C ALA A 158 -11.25 -7.69 -14.20
N THR A 159 -11.70 -8.94 -14.09
CA THR A 159 -13.06 -9.34 -14.48
C THR A 159 -14.09 -8.86 -13.46
N ALA A 160 -13.78 -8.99 -12.15
CA ALA A 160 -14.68 -8.57 -11.08
C ALA A 160 -14.98 -7.07 -11.13
N CYS A 161 -13.99 -6.25 -11.48
CA CYS A 161 -14.09 -4.78 -11.54
C CYS A 161 -14.37 -4.22 -12.94
N SER A 162 -14.81 -5.04 -13.90
CA SER A 162 -15.07 -4.58 -15.28
C SER A 162 -16.26 -3.59 -15.33
N PRO A 163 -16.17 -2.47 -16.08
CA PRO A 163 -15.20 -2.15 -17.14
C PRO A 163 -13.86 -1.59 -16.66
N GLY A 164 -13.70 -1.37 -15.36
CA GLY A 164 -12.50 -0.83 -14.73
C GLY A 164 -12.76 0.52 -14.06
N PHE A 165 -11.66 1.22 -13.78
CA PHE A 165 -11.70 2.56 -13.24
C PHE A 165 -12.15 3.57 -14.30
N SER A 166 -13.06 4.45 -13.89
CA SER A 166 -13.49 5.60 -14.67
C SER A 166 -13.27 6.88 -13.87
N GLN A 167 -12.88 7.95 -14.55
CA GLN A 167 -12.70 9.25 -13.89
C GLN A 167 -14.08 9.77 -13.44
N ILE A 168 -14.20 10.18 -12.17
CA ILE A 168 -15.37 10.90 -11.69
C ILE A 168 -15.37 12.30 -12.34
N PRO A 169 -16.40 12.68 -13.12
CA PRO A 169 -16.44 13.99 -13.75
C PRO A 169 -16.51 15.12 -12.72
N ASN A 170 -15.94 16.28 -13.07
CA ASN A 170 -15.97 17.50 -12.25
C ASN A 170 -15.37 17.34 -10.85
N THR A 171 -14.38 16.45 -10.67
CA THR A 171 -13.55 16.43 -9.46
C THR A 171 -12.92 17.81 -9.24
N PRO A 172 -13.10 18.44 -8.05
CA PRO A 172 -12.39 19.66 -7.72
C PRO A 172 -10.90 19.33 -7.50
N VAL A 173 -10.03 19.99 -8.26
CA VAL A 173 -8.56 19.88 -8.18
C VAL A 173 -7.93 21.19 -7.74
#